data_AF-A0A835ZFZ6-F1
#
_entry.id   AF-A0A835ZFZ6-F1
#
_cell.length_a   1.000
_cell.length_b   1.000
_cell.length_c   1.000
_cell.angle_alpha   90.00
_cell.angle_beta   90.00
_cell.angle_gamma   90.00
#
_symmetry.space_group_name_H-M   'P 1'
#
loop_
_entity.id
_entity.type
_entity.pdbx_description
1 polymer ?
#
loop_
_entity_poly.entity_id
_entity_poly.type
_entity_poly.pdbx_seq_one_letter_code
_entity_poly.pdbx_strand_id
1 'polypeptide(L)'
;MTLFCTVFSGRGELAERHQKFNKHLTCLKILAHEFNLAVVIVVTPDPSSSSASTAGMDAISYASTARVMLKERCGTQRTAQICDSPLMPETECKIRICAGGIADPE
;
A
#
# COMPACT_ATOMS: atom_id res chain seq x y z
N MET A 1 -12.17 -6.95 -0.20
CA MET A 1 -11.80 -8.26 0.39
C MET A 1 -10.28 -8.33 0.48
N THR A 2 -9.72 -8.41 1.68
CA THR A 2 -8.26 -8.47 1.94
C THR A 2 -7.82 -9.93 2.18
N LEU A 3 -7.69 -10.69 1.09
CA LEU A 3 -7.56 -12.16 1.11
C LEU A 3 -6.37 -12.69 1.93
N PHE A 4 -5.21 -12.02 1.88
CA PHE A 4 -4.02 -12.47 2.61
C PHE A 4 -4.08 -12.18 4.12
N CYS A 5 -4.90 -11.23 4.57
CA CYS A 5 -5.04 -10.89 6.00
C CYS A 5 -6.05 -11.79 6.72
N THR A 6 -7.03 -12.34 6.00
CA THR A 6 -8.12 -13.13 6.60
C THR A 6 -7.88 -14.64 6.56
N VAL A 7 -7.06 -15.13 5.63
CA VAL A 7 -6.86 -16.59 5.41
C VAL A 7 -5.79 -17.20 6.33
N PHE A 8 -4.94 -16.36 6.94
CA PHE A 8 -3.81 -16.80 7.76
C PHE A 8 -3.88 -16.14 9.13
N SER A 9 -4.54 -16.80 10.08
CA SER A 9 -4.81 -16.26 11.42
C SER A 9 -3.81 -16.73 12.49
N GLY A 10 -3.01 -17.78 12.20
CA GLY A 10 -2.06 -18.37 13.15
C GLY A 10 -0.61 -17.94 12.96
N ARG A 11 0.16 -17.77 14.06
CA ARG A 11 1.62 -17.53 14.01
C ARG A 11 2.40 -18.63 13.26
N GLY A 12 1.88 -19.87 13.26
CA GLY A 12 2.51 -21.01 12.56
C GLY A 12 2.46 -20.92 11.03
N GLU A 13 1.55 -20.14 10.47
CA GLU A 13 1.34 -20.04 9.02
C GLU A 13 1.96 -18.78 8.40
N LEU A 14 2.66 -17.99 9.21
CA LEU A 14 3.22 -16.69 8.81
C LEU A 14 4.28 -16.84 7.71
N ALA A 15 5.12 -17.87 7.80
CA ALA A 15 6.12 -18.15 6.77
C ALA A 15 5.50 -18.54 5.42
N GLU A 16 4.49 -19.41 5.44
CA GLU A 16 3.79 -19.84 4.23
C GLU A 16 3.00 -18.67 3.59
N ARG A 17 2.37 -17.83 4.42
CA ARG A 17 1.73 -16.58 4.00
C ARG A 17 2.72 -15.68 3.26
N HIS A 18 3.87 -15.39 3.86
CA HIS A 18 4.89 -14.53 3.25
C HIS A 18 5.40 -15.11 1.92
N GLN A 19 5.61 -16.43 1.85
CA GLN A 19 6.08 -17.08 0.63
C GLN A 19 5.04 -17.01 -0.50
N LYS A 20 3.77 -17.33 -0.21
CA LYS A 20 2.68 -17.25 -1.19
C LYS A 20 2.45 -15.82 -1.66
N PHE A 21 2.53 -14.86 -0.74
CA PHE A 21 2.40 -13.45 -1.04
C PHE A 21 3.53 -12.95 -1.97
N ASN A 22 4.79 -13.31 -1.68
CA ASN A 22 5.93 -12.94 -2.52
C ASN A 22 5.82 -13.50 -3.93
N LYS A 23 5.38 -14.76 -4.08
CA LYS A 23 5.12 -15.36 -5.40
C LYS A 23 4.08 -14.57 -6.18
N HIS A 24 2.99 -14.16 -5.52
CA HIS A 24 1.95 -13.36 -6.14
C HIS A 24 2.47 -11.98 -6.61
N LEU A 25 3.24 -11.29 -5.76
CA LEU A 25 3.88 -10.02 -6.14
C LEU A 25 4.82 -10.16 -7.35
N THR A 26 5.61 -11.23 -7.41
CA THR A 26 6.48 -11.51 -8.55
C THR A 26 5.68 -11.73 -9.83
N CYS A 27 4.59 -12.50 -9.78
CA CYS A 27 3.70 -12.67 -10.93
C CYS A 27 3.10 -11.33 -11.40
N LEU A 28 2.64 -10.48 -10.47
CA LEU A 28 2.12 -9.15 -10.81
C LEU A 28 3.17 -8.27 -11.49
N LYS A 29 4.44 -8.32 -11.04
CA LYS A 29 5.53 -7.58 -11.68
C LYS A 29 5.79 -8.06 -13.11
N ILE A 30 5.79 -9.37 -13.34
CA ILE A 30 6.00 -9.94 -14.67
C ILE A 30 4.87 -9.49 -15.60
N LEU A 31 3.62 -9.61 -15.17
CA LEU A 31 2.46 -9.16 -15.95
C LEU A 31 2.49 -7.65 -16.22
N ALA A 32 2.87 -6.84 -15.23
CA ALA A 32 3.00 -5.40 -15.40
C ALA A 32 4.04 -5.04 -16.46
N HIS A 33 5.18 -5.73 -16.47
CA HIS A 33 6.26 -5.49 -17.44
C HIS A 33 5.93 -6.02 -18.84
N GLU A 34 5.31 -7.20 -18.94
CA GLU A 34 5.01 -7.84 -20.21
C GLU A 34 3.86 -7.16 -20.97
N PHE A 35 2.85 -6.68 -20.24
CA PHE A 35 1.66 -6.06 -20.82
C PHE A 35 1.60 -4.54 -20.63
N ASN A 36 2.64 -3.93 -20.06
CA ASN A 36 2.72 -2.51 -19.72
C ASN A 36 1.49 -2.02 -18.91
N LEU A 37 1.14 -2.77 -17.88
CA LEU A 37 -0.03 -2.50 -17.03
C LEU A 37 0.35 -1.70 -15.79
N ALA A 38 -0.55 -0.80 -15.38
CA ALA A 38 -0.47 -0.14 -14.09
C ALA A 38 -1.04 -1.04 -12.98
N VAL A 39 -0.21 -1.37 -11.98
CA VAL A 39 -0.62 -2.17 -10.82
C VAL A 39 -0.64 -1.29 -9.57
N VAL A 40 -1.82 -1.15 -8.95
CA VAL A 40 -2.01 -0.40 -7.71
C VAL A 40 -2.40 -1.37 -6.60
N ILE A 41 -1.61 -1.39 -5.52
CA ILE A 41 -1.84 -2.27 -4.37
C ILE A 41 -2.23 -1.38 -3.19
N VAL A 42 -3.43 -1.62 -2.63
CA VAL A 42 -3.90 -0.93 -1.43
C VAL A 42 -3.65 -1.81 -0.22
N VAL A 43 -2.93 -1.26 0.76
CA VAL A 43 -2.57 -1.94 2.00
C VAL A 43 -3.14 -1.16 3.16
N THR A 44 -3.80 -1.85 4.07
CA THR A 44 -4.27 -1.26 5.32
C THR A 44 -3.21 -1.56 6.40
N PRO A 45 -2.52 -0.54 6.94
CA PRO A 45 -1.61 -0.75 8.05
C PRO A 45 -2.40 -1.13 9.32
N ASP A 46 -1.79 -1.93 10.19
CA ASP A 46 -2.39 -2.28 11.47
C ASP A 46 -2.56 -1.03 12.35
N PRO A 47 -3.75 -0.79 12.93
CA PRO A 47 -4.04 0.42 13.70
C PRO A 47 -3.25 0.51 15.02
N SER A 48 -2.61 -0.58 15.45
CA SER A 48 -1.78 -0.64 16.67
C SER A 48 -0.31 -0.32 16.42
N SER A 49 0.12 -0.18 15.17
CA SER A 49 1.51 0.12 14.82
C SER A 49 1.67 1.61 14.56
N SER A 50 2.42 2.31 15.42
CA SER A 50 2.75 3.74 15.24
C SER A 50 3.75 3.99 14.11
N SER A 51 4.40 2.93 13.62
CA SER A 51 5.20 2.95 12.39
C SER A 51 4.35 2.47 11.22
N ALA A 52 4.58 3.04 10.03
CA ALA A 52 4.04 2.56 8.76
C ALA A 52 4.56 1.15 8.35
N SER A 53 5.11 0.42 9.32
CA SER A 53 5.34 -1.01 9.27
C SER A 53 4.00 -1.70 9.12
N THR A 54 3.66 -2.08 7.90
CA THR A 54 2.56 -3.02 7.68
C THR A 54 3.01 -4.33 8.32
N ALA A 55 2.39 -4.75 9.42
CA ALA A 55 2.86 -5.92 10.15
C ALA A 55 2.84 -7.14 9.22
N GLY A 56 4.02 -7.69 8.93
CA GLY A 56 4.18 -8.87 8.07
C GLY A 56 4.19 -8.63 6.56
N MET A 57 4.41 -7.40 6.08
CA MET A 57 4.45 -7.13 4.63
C MET A 57 5.65 -6.28 4.17
N ASP A 58 6.83 -6.43 4.78
CA ASP A 58 8.08 -5.79 4.34
C ASP A 58 8.41 -6.05 2.87
N ALA A 59 8.00 -7.19 2.32
CA ALA A 59 8.17 -7.52 0.91
C ALA A 59 7.51 -6.50 -0.03
N ILE A 60 6.44 -5.82 0.39
CA ILE A 60 5.81 -4.74 -0.39
C ILE A 60 6.76 -3.57 -0.55
N SER A 61 7.55 -3.24 0.48
CA SER A 61 8.54 -2.16 0.43
C SER A 61 9.53 -2.37 -0.70
N TYR A 62 10.04 -3.60 -0.87
CA TYR A 62 10.98 -3.95 -1.94
C TYR A 62 10.31 -4.20 -3.30
N ALA A 63 9.03 -4.62 -3.29
CA ALA A 63 8.30 -4.88 -4.51
C ALA A 63 7.79 -3.60 -5.18
N SER A 64 7.48 -2.57 -4.42
CA SER A 64 6.86 -1.34 -4.93
C SER A 64 7.90 -0.38 -5.50
N THR A 65 7.55 0.30 -6.59
CA THR A 65 8.39 1.35 -7.19
C THR A 65 8.16 2.72 -6.55
N ALA A 66 6.95 2.98 -6.07
CA ALA A 66 6.60 4.18 -5.33
C ALA A 66 5.47 3.85 -4.37
N ARG A 67 5.45 4.49 -3.20
CA ARG A 67 4.40 4.30 -2.19
C ARG A 67 3.77 5.63 -1.85
N VAL A 68 2.47 5.61 -1.59
CA VAL A 68 1.72 6.78 -1.12
C VAL A 68 1.07 6.42 0.21
N MET A 69 1.49 7.08 1.27
CA MET A 69 0.88 6.96 2.59
C MET A 69 -0.26 7.97 2.72
N LEU A 70 -1.47 7.46 2.94
CA LEU A 70 -2.65 8.29 3.20
C LEU A 70 -2.84 8.41 4.71
N LYS A 71 -2.68 9.63 5.22
CA LYS A 71 -2.92 9.99 6.62
C LYS A 71 -4.28 10.64 6.75
N GLU A 72 -5.04 10.20 7.75
CA GLU A 72 -6.29 10.85 8.15
C GLU A 72 -6.01 12.24 8.72
N ARG A 73 -6.79 13.22 8.26
CA ARG A 73 -6.87 14.54 8.88
C ARG A 73 -8.30 14.79 9.34
N CYS A 74 -8.56 15.96 9.91
CA CYS A 74 -9.89 16.31 10.40
C CYS A 74 -10.93 16.31 9.26
N GLY A 75 -12.07 15.65 9.49
CA GLY A 75 -13.20 15.61 8.56
C GLY A 75 -12.90 14.86 7.27
N THR A 76 -13.17 15.52 6.13
CA THR A 76 -12.99 14.93 4.79
C THR A 76 -11.61 15.18 4.18
N GLN A 77 -10.69 15.81 4.92
CA GLN A 77 -9.33 16.06 4.45
C GLN A 77 -8.43 14.84 4.72
N ARG A 78 -7.56 14.52 3.76
CA ARG A 78 -6.49 13.54 3.90
C ARG A 78 -5.17 14.16 3.47
N THR A 79 -4.06 13.67 4.02
CA THR A 79 -2.72 14.02 3.57
C THR A 79 -2.11 12.81 2.88
N ALA A 80 -1.74 12.95 1.61
CA ALA A 80 -1.03 11.95 0.84
C ALA A 80 0.47 12.28 0.85
N GLN A 81 1.29 11.37 1.38
CA GLN A 81 2.74 11.52 1.42
C GLN A 81 3.39 10.48 0.50
N ILE A 82 4.29 10.91 -0.38
CA ILE A 82 5.09 10.00 -1.20
C ILE A 82 6.24 9.46 -0.34
N CYS A 83 6.44 8.14 -0.38
CA CYS A 83 7.53 7.43 0.28
C CYS A 83 8.25 6.54 -0.73
N ASP A 84 9.59 6.51 -0.67
CA ASP A 84 10.45 5.63 -1.46
C ASP A 84 10.15 5.63 -2.97
N SER A 85 10.09 6.84 -3.56
CA SER A 85 9.98 6.99 -5.02
C SER A 85 11.33 7.36 -5.63
N PRO A 86 11.76 6.70 -6.73
CA PRO A 86 12.96 7.09 -7.46
C PRO A 86 12.77 8.34 -8.33
N LEU A 87 11.52 8.75 -8.58
CA LEU A 87 11.18 9.82 -9.53
C LEU A 87 10.83 11.14 -8.84
N MET A 88 10.28 11.07 -7.63
CA MET A 88 9.79 12.25 -6.92
C MET A 88 10.34 12.29 -5.49
N PRO A 89 10.73 13.48 -4.99
CA PRO A 89 11.12 13.63 -3.60
C PRO A 89 9.94 13.35 -2.66
N GLU A 90 10.25 12.95 -1.44
CA GLU A 90 9.26 12.75 -0.39
C GLU A 90 8.54 14.06 -0.09
N THR A 91 7.31 14.17 -0.60
CA THR A 91 6.49 15.37 -0.52
C THR A 91 5.11 14.99 0.00
N GLU A 92 4.50 15.89 0.76
CA GLU A 92 3.12 15.77 1.21
C GLU A 92 2.18 16.66 0.38
N CYS A 93 1.02 16.12 0.06
CA CYS A 93 -0.06 16.83 -0.61
C CYS A 93 -1.36 16.65 0.19
N LYS A 94 -2.13 17.74 0.32
CA LYS A 94 -3.46 17.68 0.94
C LYS A 94 -4.47 17.33 -0.14
N ILE A 95 -5.41 16.45 0.18
CA ILE A 95 -6.51 16.08 -0.70
C ILE A 95 -7.82 16.12 0.08
N ARG A 96 -8.92 16.39 -0.61
CA ARG A 96 -10.27 16.35 -0.04
C ARG A 96 -11.07 15.23 -0.68
N ILE A 97 -11.75 14.44 0.14
CA ILE A 97 -12.70 13.43 -0.34
C ILE A 97 -14.09 14.07 -0.39
N CYS A 98 -14.65 14.17 -1.59
CA CYS A 98 -15.98 14.70 -1.88
C CYS A 98 -16.88 13.57 -2.41
N ALA A 99 -18.19 13.83 -2.52
CA ALA A 99 -19.13 12.87 -3.10
C ALA A 99 -18.78 12.48 -4.56
N GLY A 100 -18.13 13.39 -5.29
CA GLY A 100 -17.61 13.15 -6.65
C GLY A 100 -16.23 12.48 -6.71
N GLY A 101 -15.61 12.13 -5.58
CA GLY A 101 -14.27 11.53 -5.53
C GLY A 101 -13.21 12.42 -4.89
N ILE A 102 -11.97 12.37 -5.39
CA ILE A 102 -10.85 13.15 -4.88
C ILE A 102 -10.87 14.53 -5.53
N ALA A 103 -10.80 15.58 -4.70
CA ALA A 103 -10.75 16.97 -5.13
C ALA A 103 -9.57 17.71 -4.48
N ASP A 104 -9.19 18.82 -5.09
CA ASP A 104 -8.19 19.71 -4.54
C ASP A 104 -8.65 20.30 -3.18
N PRO A 105 -7.71 20.51 -2.25
CA PRO A 105 -7.98 21.24 -1.03
C PRO A 105 -8.15 22.72 -1.39
N GLU A 106 -9.35 23.27 -1.21
CA GLU A 106 -9.54 24.73 -1.19
C GLU A 106 -8.65 25.40 -0.13
#